data_AF-A0A954F6N8-F1
#
_entry.id   AF-A0A954F6N8-F1
#
_cell.length_a   1.000
_cell.length_b   1.000
_cell.length_c   1.000
_cell.angle_alpha   90.00
_cell.angle_beta   90.00
_cell.angle_gamma   90.00
#
_symmetry.space_group_name_H-M   'P 1'
#
loop_
_entity.id
_entity.type
_entity.pdbx_description
1 polymer ?
#
loop_
_entity_poly.entity_id
_entity_poly.type
_entity_poly.pdbx_seq_one_letter_code
_entity_poly.pdbx_strand_id
1 'polypeptide(L)'
;IGNGLCALVDGGGDDTYLADLHWPDVYGDSGPDVYHGASQGYATGIRSNVAGGVAALIDLGNGKDRYQAGSFSQGGGYYFGFGLMYDGGGDDQAFGSRYAQGFGVHQAIGVKWDAGGNDLYQCRSVAHAGMAWDEGVGYLLDDGGDDVYSVGDLGCGGAAQTGIAVCIDGGGSDTYKTGKESQGGTGSSEYHDKPSIGVLIDLGGGTDTYSAEERGDNTVRAATGVEVFVDATEKTFAKLLASKFLR
;
A
#
# COMPACT_ATOMS: atom_id res chain seq x y z
N ILE A 1 -24.11 2.46 -4.81
CA ILE A 1 -23.25 2.79 -3.65
C ILE A 1 -23.84 2.06 -2.45
N GLY A 2 -23.08 1.19 -1.80
CA GLY A 2 -23.48 0.64 -0.51
C GLY A 2 -23.30 1.75 0.53
N ASN A 3 -24.34 2.08 1.30
CA ASN A 3 -24.30 3.19 2.27
C ASN A 3 -23.66 2.79 3.62
N GLY A 4 -22.79 1.78 3.62
CA GLY A 4 -22.17 1.27 4.85
C GLY A 4 -21.02 2.17 5.30
N LEU A 5 -20.94 2.43 6.60
CA LEU A 5 -19.80 3.05 7.25
C LEU A 5 -19.41 2.19 8.46
N CYS A 6 -18.13 1.86 8.58
CA CYS A 6 -17.54 1.21 9.75
C CYS A 6 -16.25 1.94 10.13
N ALA A 7 -16.01 2.14 11.42
CA ALA A 7 -14.74 2.68 11.89
C ALA A 7 -14.37 2.05 13.24
N LEU A 8 -13.11 1.68 13.39
CA LEU A 8 -12.45 1.51 14.68
C LEU A 8 -11.55 2.72 14.89
N VAL A 9 -11.67 3.37 16.05
CA VAL A 9 -10.82 4.49 16.43
C VAL A 9 -10.19 4.17 17.77
N ASP A 10 -8.86 4.13 17.80
CA ASP A 10 -8.07 4.02 19.02
C ASP A 10 -7.42 5.37 19.38
N GLY A 11 -7.22 5.60 20.68
CA GLY A 11 -6.72 6.88 21.19
C GLY A 11 -5.21 6.91 21.44
N GLY A 12 -4.57 5.74 21.39
CA GLY A 12 -3.13 5.54 21.56
C GLY A 12 -2.79 4.57 22.69
N GLY A 13 -1.56 4.07 22.65
CA GLY A 13 -1.07 3.02 23.53
C GLY A 13 0.07 2.29 22.85
N ASP A 14 0.43 1.13 23.38
CA ASP A 14 1.18 0.12 22.61
C ASP A 14 0.18 -1.03 22.40
N ASP A 15 -0.38 -1.10 21.21
CA ASP A 15 -1.57 -1.87 20.88
C ASP A 15 -1.27 -3.06 19.96
N THR A 16 -2.21 -4.00 19.93
CA THR A 16 -2.10 -5.18 19.07
C THR A 16 -3.44 -5.47 18.42
N TYR A 17 -3.43 -5.39 17.09
CA TYR A 17 -4.58 -5.63 16.23
C TYR A 17 -4.41 -6.98 15.54
N LEU A 18 -5.19 -7.99 15.95
CA LEU A 18 -5.09 -9.36 15.44
C LEU A 18 -6.34 -9.76 14.65
N ALA A 19 -6.16 -10.11 13.38
CA ALA A 19 -7.22 -10.55 12.49
C ALA A 19 -6.74 -11.58 11.44
N ASP A 20 -6.05 -12.61 11.90
CA ASP A 20 -5.69 -13.81 11.14
C ASP A 20 -5.83 -15.08 12.03
N LEU A 21 -5.19 -16.20 11.65
CA LEU A 21 -5.11 -17.47 12.41
C LEU A 21 -6.33 -18.42 12.40
N HIS A 22 -7.47 -18.03 11.83
CA HIS A 22 -8.67 -18.89 11.88
C HIS A 22 -9.03 -19.52 10.53
N TRP A 23 -9.55 -18.73 9.59
CA TRP A 23 -9.99 -19.24 8.29
C TRP A 23 -8.85 -19.16 7.29
N PRO A 24 -8.52 -20.24 6.56
CA PRO A 24 -7.57 -20.19 5.45
C PRO A 24 -7.98 -19.13 4.42
N ASP A 25 -7.01 -18.65 3.66
CA ASP A 25 -7.28 -17.70 2.60
C ASP A 25 -8.18 -18.28 1.50
N VAL A 26 -8.81 -17.39 0.74
CA VAL A 26 -9.81 -17.79 -0.28
C VAL A 26 -9.19 -18.33 -1.57
N TYR A 27 -7.88 -18.17 -1.78
CA TYR A 27 -7.23 -18.59 -3.00
C TYR A 27 -6.69 -20.01 -2.91
N GLY A 28 -6.34 -20.49 -1.71
CA GLY A 28 -5.88 -21.87 -1.48
C GLY A 28 -4.52 -22.20 -2.10
N ASP A 29 -3.88 -21.25 -2.78
CA ASP A 29 -2.56 -21.35 -3.40
C ASP A 29 -1.51 -20.43 -2.75
N SER A 30 -1.89 -19.68 -1.72
CA SER A 30 -1.04 -18.70 -1.05
C SER A 30 0.05 -19.33 -0.16
N GLY A 31 0.02 -20.64 0.04
CA GLY A 31 0.96 -21.38 0.91
C GLY A 31 0.41 -21.66 2.31
N PRO A 32 1.21 -22.31 3.18
CA PRO A 32 0.80 -22.61 4.55
C PRO A 32 0.65 -21.33 5.38
N ASP A 33 -0.21 -21.40 6.41
CA ASP A 33 -0.39 -20.34 7.40
C ASP A 33 -0.80 -18.97 6.78
N VAL A 34 -1.56 -19.01 5.68
CA VAL A 34 -2.18 -17.82 5.07
C VAL A 34 -3.67 -17.86 5.39
N TYR A 35 -4.16 -16.78 6.00
CA TYR A 35 -5.52 -16.70 6.50
C TYR A 35 -6.32 -15.61 5.79
N HIS A 36 -7.63 -15.68 5.90
CA HIS A 36 -8.54 -14.61 5.57
C HIS A 36 -8.59 -13.60 6.71
N GLY A 37 -8.50 -12.29 6.39
CA GLY A 37 -8.44 -11.22 7.39
C GLY A 37 -9.58 -10.20 7.30
N ALA A 38 -9.99 -9.78 6.10
CA ALA A 38 -11.16 -8.90 5.83
C ALA A 38 -11.45 -7.83 6.92
N SER A 39 -10.43 -7.08 7.36
CA SER A 39 -10.48 -6.26 8.57
C SER A 39 -9.51 -5.07 8.53
N GLN A 40 -9.38 -4.36 9.65
CA GLN A 40 -8.42 -3.25 9.84
C GLN A 40 -8.59 -2.19 8.75
N GLY A 41 -9.78 -1.59 8.66
CA GLY A 41 -10.08 -0.58 7.65
C GLY A 41 -10.40 -1.14 6.25
N TYR A 42 -10.67 -2.44 6.12
CA TYR A 42 -11.07 -3.04 4.85
C TYR A 42 -12.56 -2.81 4.54
N ALA A 43 -12.86 -2.39 3.31
CA ALA A 43 -14.22 -2.24 2.80
C ALA A 43 -14.45 -3.07 1.53
N THR A 44 -15.60 -3.75 1.47
CA THR A 44 -15.98 -4.55 0.29
C THR A 44 -17.44 -4.42 -0.10
N GLY A 45 -17.72 -4.54 -1.40
CA GLY A 45 -19.06 -4.73 -1.95
C GLY A 45 -19.40 -6.20 -2.20
N ILE A 46 -20.68 -6.47 -2.48
CA ILE A 46 -21.12 -7.76 -3.00
C ILE A 46 -21.06 -7.69 -4.52
N ARG A 47 -20.07 -8.37 -5.11
CA ARG A 47 -19.87 -8.43 -6.56
C ARG A 47 -21.17 -8.71 -7.31
N SER A 48 -21.38 -7.96 -8.39
CA SER A 48 -22.56 -8.01 -9.28
C SER A 48 -23.88 -7.56 -8.65
N ASN A 49 -23.89 -7.18 -7.38
CA ASN A 49 -25.12 -6.88 -6.64
C ASN A 49 -25.10 -5.48 -6.01
N VAL A 50 -24.14 -5.20 -5.13
CA VAL A 50 -24.10 -3.98 -4.31
C VAL A 50 -22.66 -3.49 -4.18
N ALA A 51 -22.44 -2.22 -4.52
CA ALA A 51 -21.15 -1.55 -4.29
C ALA A 51 -20.76 -1.53 -2.81
N GLY A 52 -19.46 -1.49 -2.52
CA GLY A 52 -18.95 -1.36 -1.16
C GLY A 52 -19.36 -0.04 -0.47
N GLY A 53 -19.08 -0.01 0.84
CA GLY A 53 -19.17 1.19 1.67
C GLY A 53 -17.79 1.74 2.02
N VAL A 54 -17.72 2.43 3.15
CA VAL A 54 -16.48 2.99 3.71
C VAL A 54 -16.12 2.23 5.00
N ALA A 55 -14.85 1.87 5.16
CA ALA A 55 -14.32 1.30 6.40
C ALA A 55 -13.03 2.01 6.81
N ALA A 56 -12.85 2.23 8.11
CA ALA A 56 -11.65 2.84 8.65
C ALA A 56 -11.11 2.08 9.86
N LEU A 57 -9.79 1.99 9.98
CA LEU A 57 -9.09 1.84 11.25
C LEU A 57 -8.25 3.10 11.44
N ILE A 58 -8.38 3.74 12.59
CA ILE A 58 -7.73 5.01 12.90
C ILE A 58 -7.09 4.85 14.27
N ASP A 59 -5.79 4.61 14.29
CA ASP A 59 -4.99 4.79 15.50
C ASP A 59 -4.54 6.25 15.57
N LEU A 60 -4.81 6.91 16.69
CA LEU A 60 -4.41 8.30 16.92
C LEU A 60 -3.15 8.40 17.79
N GLY A 61 -2.68 7.26 18.32
CA GLY A 61 -1.47 7.15 19.11
C GLY A 61 -0.22 7.27 18.27
N ASN A 62 0.92 7.42 18.96
CA ASN A 62 2.24 7.30 18.38
C ASN A 62 2.98 6.10 18.98
N GLY A 63 2.27 4.98 19.09
CA GLY A 63 2.57 3.83 19.91
C GLY A 63 3.73 2.99 19.42
N LYS A 64 3.97 1.86 20.07
CA LYS A 64 4.65 0.73 19.42
C LYS A 64 3.63 -0.36 19.13
N ASP A 65 3.03 -0.26 17.97
CA ASP A 65 1.84 -1.01 17.60
C ASP A 65 2.17 -2.22 16.74
N ARG A 66 1.30 -3.23 16.85
CA ARG A 66 1.41 -4.46 16.08
C ARG A 66 0.13 -4.77 15.33
N TYR A 67 0.18 -4.61 14.02
CA TYR A 67 -0.90 -4.92 13.10
C TYR A 67 -0.66 -6.28 12.46
N GLN A 68 -1.46 -7.28 12.83
CA GLN A 68 -1.39 -8.61 12.22
C GLN A 68 -2.73 -8.99 11.61
N ALA A 69 -2.78 -9.15 10.28
CA ALA A 69 -4.00 -9.52 9.59
C ALA A 69 -3.77 -10.47 8.42
N GLY A 70 -4.85 -11.21 8.09
CA GLY A 70 -4.89 -12.08 6.94
C GLY A 70 -5.08 -11.30 5.65
N SER A 71 -5.57 -12.01 4.63
CA SER A 71 -5.84 -11.43 3.32
C SER A 71 -6.99 -10.42 3.37
N PHE A 72 -6.90 -9.39 2.52
CA PHE A 72 -7.86 -8.29 2.43
C PHE A 72 -7.93 -7.45 3.72
N SER A 73 -6.86 -6.77 4.07
CA SER A 73 -6.77 -6.03 5.33
C SER A 73 -6.03 -4.71 5.20
N GLN A 74 -5.97 -3.96 6.30
CA GLN A 74 -5.08 -2.82 6.49
C GLN A 74 -5.31 -1.71 5.45
N GLY A 75 -6.50 -1.11 5.50
CA GLY A 75 -6.87 0.02 4.64
C GLY A 75 -7.21 -0.38 3.20
N GLY A 76 -7.69 -1.61 2.99
CA GLY A 76 -7.98 -2.13 1.65
C GLY A 76 -9.38 -1.82 1.11
N GLY A 77 -9.50 -1.59 -0.19
CA GLY A 77 -10.77 -1.46 -0.90
C GLY A 77 -11.00 -2.62 -1.88
N TYR A 78 -12.21 -3.17 -1.88
CA TYR A 78 -12.63 -4.18 -2.85
C TYR A 78 -14.04 -3.89 -3.39
N TYR A 79 -14.23 -3.98 -4.71
CA TYR A 79 -15.53 -3.82 -5.39
C TYR A 79 -16.31 -2.56 -4.99
N PHE A 80 -15.89 -1.41 -5.51
CA PHE A 80 -16.45 -0.09 -5.20
C PHE A 80 -16.45 0.27 -3.70
N GLY A 81 -15.60 -0.37 -2.90
CA GLY A 81 -15.38 -0.01 -1.49
C GLY A 81 -14.31 1.07 -1.32
N PHE A 82 -14.34 1.75 -0.19
CA PHE A 82 -13.24 2.62 0.24
C PHE A 82 -12.73 2.18 1.61
N GLY A 83 -11.48 1.72 1.66
CA GLY A 83 -10.79 1.36 2.89
C GLY A 83 -9.75 2.40 3.30
N LEU A 84 -9.67 2.68 4.59
CA LEU A 84 -8.68 3.56 5.20
C LEU A 84 -8.06 2.89 6.42
N MET A 85 -6.74 2.94 6.51
CA MET A 85 -6.00 2.71 7.75
C MET A 85 -5.10 3.90 7.99
N TYR A 86 -5.30 4.56 9.12
CA TYR A 86 -4.45 5.65 9.60
C TYR A 86 -3.78 5.20 10.89
N ASP A 87 -2.49 5.45 10.98
CA ASP A 87 -1.68 5.32 12.19
C ASP A 87 -1.07 6.69 12.52
N GLY A 88 -1.03 7.06 13.81
CA GLY A 88 -0.52 8.35 14.28
C GLY A 88 1.00 8.39 14.46
N GLY A 89 1.69 7.34 14.06
CA GLY A 89 3.13 7.12 14.03
C GLY A 89 3.55 6.09 15.08
N GLY A 90 4.84 5.80 15.15
CA GLY A 90 5.31 4.76 16.03
C GLY A 90 6.50 4.02 15.48
N ASP A 91 7.03 3.06 16.23
CA ASP A 91 7.98 2.11 15.65
C ASP A 91 7.25 0.76 15.49
N ASP A 92 6.50 0.60 14.42
CA ASP A 92 5.43 -0.39 14.31
C ASP A 92 5.79 -1.62 13.50
N GLN A 93 4.93 -2.63 13.60
CA GLN A 93 5.01 -3.84 12.79
C GLN A 93 3.67 -4.11 12.11
N ALA A 94 3.66 -4.00 10.79
CA ALA A 94 2.52 -4.32 9.95
C ALA A 94 2.74 -5.63 9.18
N PHE A 95 2.01 -6.67 9.57
CA PHE A 95 1.97 -7.95 8.88
C PHE A 95 0.64 -8.18 8.17
N GLY A 96 0.73 -8.47 6.87
CA GLY A 96 -0.37 -8.95 6.03
C GLY A 96 -0.09 -10.31 5.39
N SER A 97 -1.09 -10.86 4.69
CA SER A 97 -0.94 -12.11 3.91
C SER A 97 -0.98 -11.91 2.37
N ARG A 98 -2.14 -11.56 1.81
CA ARG A 98 -2.41 -11.31 0.38
C ARG A 98 -3.39 -10.15 0.28
N TYR A 99 -3.14 -9.10 -0.51
CA TYR A 99 -3.97 -7.88 -0.46
C TYR A 99 -3.99 -7.28 0.94
N ALA A 100 -2.90 -6.59 1.29
CA ALA A 100 -2.78 -5.86 2.54
C ALA A 100 -2.15 -4.47 2.29
N GLN A 101 -2.33 -3.57 3.26
CA GLN A 101 -1.64 -2.28 3.34
C GLN A 101 -1.98 -1.37 2.16
N GLY A 102 -3.16 -0.72 2.21
CA GLY A 102 -3.54 0.34 1.27
C GLY A 102 -3.79 -0.13 -0.16
N PHE A 103 -4.34 -1.34 -0.36
CA PHE A 103 -4.63 -1.86 -1.70
C PHE A 103 -6.00 -1.43 -2.23
N GLY A 104 -6.11 -1.19 -3.53
CA GLY A 104 -7.40 -0.97 -4.19
C GLY A 104 -7.63 -1.93 -5.35
N VAL A 105 -8.74 -2.68 -5.29
CA VAL A 105 -9.12 -3.61 -6.36
C VAL A 105 -10.57 -3.57 -6.78
N HIS A 106 -10.82 -3.79 -8.07
CA HIS A 106 -12.18 -3.82 -8.64
C HIS A 106 -12.89 -2.48 -8.43
N GLN A 107 -12.35 -1.42 -9.04
CA GLN A 107 -12.89 -0.05 -8.96
C GLN A 107 -13.04 0.48 -7.51
N ALA A 108 -12.24 -0.06 -6.59
CA ALA A 108 -12.22 0.33 -5.18
C ALA A 108 -10.95 1.12 -4.85
N ILE A 109 -10.98 1.78 -3.70
CA ILE A 109 -9.88 2.61 -3.22
C ILE A 109 -9.42 2.06 -1.86
N GLY A 110 -8.12 1.85 -1.70
CA GLY A 110 -7.52 1.58 -0.41
C GLY A 110 -6.42 2.58 -0.09
N VAL A 111 -6.38 2.99 1.18
CA VAL A 111 -5.40 3.94 1.70
C VAL A 111 -4.83 3.39 3.01
N LYS A 112 -3.51 3.29 3.10
CA LYS A 112 -2.76 3.21 4.36
C LYS A 112 -1.97 4.50 4.50
N TRP A 113 -2.12 5.15 5.64
CA TRP A 113 -1.35 6.33 6.02
C TRP A 113 -0.70 6.04 7.36
N ASP A 114 0.62 6.11 7.40
CA ASP A 114 1.42 6.13 8.61
C ASP A 114 1.99 7.53 8.83
N ALA A 115 1.84 8.06 10.04
CA ALA A 115 2.35 9.40 10.37
C ALA A 115 3.83 9.37 10.81
N GLY A 116 4.50 8.22 10.64
CA GLY A 116 5.94 8.06 10.61
C GLY A 116 6.53 7.36 11.83
N GLY A 117 7.84 7.16 11.81
CA GLY A 117 8.62 6.38 12.75
C GLY A 117 9.20 5.14 12.07
N ASN A 118 9.95 4.28 12.78
CA ASN A 118 10.73 3.24 12.10
C ASN A 118 9.97 1.92 12.03
N ASP A 119 9.33 1.71 10.89
CA ASP A 119 8.31 0.71 10.69
C ASP A 119 8.79 -0.50 9.89
N LEU A 120 8.12 -1.63 10.17
CA LEU A 120 8.32 -2.87 9.46
C LEU A 120 7.03 -3.28 8.75
N TYR A 121 7.02 -3.11 7.43
CA TYR A 121 5.97 -3.59 6.54
C TYR A 121 6.32 -4.97 5.99
N GLN A 122 5.59 -5.99 6.43
CA GLN A 122 5.81 -7.36 6.05
C GLN A 122 4.61 -7.99 5.38
N CYS A 123 4.91 -8.80 4.37
CA CYS A 123 3.89 -9.64 3.80
C CYS A 123 4.39 -10.99 3.29
N ARG A 124 3.51 -11.99 3.35
CA ARG A 124 3.84 -13.38 3.06
C ARG A 124 3.69 -13.77 1.58
N SER A 125 2.76 -13.17 0.85
CA SER A 125 2.45 -13.51 -0.56
C SER A 125 2.60 -12.29 -1.48
N VAL A 126 1.67 -12.06 -2.41
CA VAL A 126 1.68 -10.99 -3.43
C VAL A 126 0.56 -9.95 -3.23
N ALA A 127 0.67 -8.81 -3.93
CA ALA A 127 -0.27 -7.70 -3.97
C ALA A 127 -0.35 -6.91 -2.65
N HIS A 128 0.64 -6.03 -2.41
CA HIS A 128 0.83 -5.35 -1.10
C HIS A 128 1.25 -3.89 -1.18
N ALA A 129 1.22 -3.20 -0.03
CA ALA A 129 1.83 -1.89 0.20
C ALA A 129 1.54 -0.88 -0.91
N GLY A 130 0.34 -0.29 -0.89
CA GLY A 130 -0.08 0.73 -1.84
C GLY A 130 -0.35 0.22 -3.25
N MET A 131 -0.60 -1.08 -3.43
CA MET A 131 -0.83 -1.69 -4.75
C MET A 131 -2.21 -1.46 -5.35
N ALA A 132 -2.32 -1.59 -6.67
CA ALA A 132 -3.59 -1.53 -7.37
C ALA A 132 -3.79 -2.62 -8.41
N TRP A 133 -5.04 -3.05 -8.58
CA TRP A 133 -5.42 -4.06 -9.56
C TRP A 133 -6.86 -3.85 -10.05
N ASP A 134 -7.15 -4.12 -11.32
CA ASP A 134 -8.50 -4.11 -11.90
C ASP A 134 -9.24 -2.78 -11.66
N GLU A 135 -8.71 -1.72 -12.29
CA GLU A 135 -9.22 -0.35 -12.21
C GLU A 135 -9.33 0.23 -10.79
N GLY A 136 -8.66 -0.40 -9.82
CA GLY A 136 -8.59 0.07 -8.43
C GLY A 136 -7.53 1.14 -8.20
N VAL A 137 -7.59 1.75 -7.02
CA VAL A 137 -6.59 2.73 -6.55
C VAL A 137 -5.98 2.27 -5.22
N GLY A 138 -4.68 2.00 -5.24
CA GLY A 138 -3.88 1.74 -4.06
C GLY A 138 -3.09 2.98 -3.65
N TYR A 139 -3.04 3.25 -2.35
CA TYR A 139 -2.33 4.39 -1.81
C TYR A 139 -1.67 4.02 -0.48
N LEU A 140 -0.37 4.17 -0.41
CA LEU A 140 0.40 4.12 0.82
C LEU A 140 1.15 5.45 0.98
N LEU A 141 1.02 6.05 2.15
CA LEU A 141 1.79 7.20 2.59
C LEU A 141 2.41 6.86 3.92
N ASP A 142 3.73 6.91 3.99
CA ASP A 142 4.50 6.98 5.22
C ASP A 142 5.04 8.42 5.32
N ASP A 143 4.78 9.12 6.42
CA ASP A 143 5.30 10.48 6.62
C ASP A 143 6.80 10.50 6.95
N GLY A 144 7.43 9.33 7.20
CA GLY A 144 8.87 9.08 7.18
C GLY A 144 9.41 8.38 8.42
N GLY A 145 10.64 7.87 8.33
CA GLY A 145 11.31 7.06 9.33
C GLY A 145 12.37 6.21 8.65
N ASP A 146 13.14 5.37 9.37
CA ASP A 146 14.01 4.38 8.71
C ASP A 146 13.23 3.06 8.53
N ASP A 147 12.60 2.88 7.38
CA ASP A 147 11.56 1.89 7.15
C ASP A 147 12.02 0.64 6.38
N VAL A 148 11.34 -0.47 6.64
CA VAL A 148 11.59 -1.74 5.95
C VAL A 148 10.31 -2.29 5.32
N TYR A 149 10.26 -2.20 3.99
CA TYR A 149 9.23 -2.80 3.16
C TYR A 149 9.70 -4.17 2.66
N SER A 150 9.25 -5.25 3.31
CA SER A 150 9.54 -6.64 2.95
C SER A 150 8.27 -7.33 2.46
N VAL A 151 7.90 -7.08 1.20
CA VAL A 151 6.64 -7.52 0.60
C VAL A 151 6.85 -8.27 -0.72
N GLY A 152 5.83 -8.94 -1.23
CA GLY A 152 5.93 -9.67 -2.51
C GLY A 152 5.72 -8.81 -3.76
N ASP A 153 5.23 -9.44 -4.83
CA ASP A 153 4.96 -8.76 -6.10
C ASP A 153 3.90 -7.65 -5.95
N LEU A 154 3.98 -6.66 -6.86
CA LEU A 154 3.18 -5.44 -6.86
C LEU A 154 3.32 -4.58 -5.60
N GLY A 155 4.40 -4.74 -4.84
CA GLY A 155 4.69 -3.95 -3.65
C GLY A 155 5.05 -2.49 -3.96
N CYS A 156 4.76 -1.61 -3.01
CA CYS A 156 5.21 -0.21 -2.97
C CYS A 156 4.92 0.52 -4.29
N GLY A 157 3.62 0.74 -4.54
CA GLY A 157 3.18 1.47 -5.73
C GLY A 157 3.18 0.62 -7.01
N GLY A 158 3.07 -0.70 -6.88
CA GLY A 158 2.92 -1.62 -8.01
C GLY A 158 1.47 -1.69 -8.51
N ALA A 159 1.26 -1.61 -9.83
CA ALA A 159 -0.08 -1.64 -10.41
C ALA A 159 -0.22 -2.61 -11.59
N ALA A 160 -1.37 -3.26 -11.72
CA ALA A 160 -1.72 -4.07 -12.89
C ALA A 160 -3.18 -3.87 -13.28
N GLN A 161 -3.55 -4.31 -14.49
CA GLN A 161 -4.95 -4.34 -14.94
C GLN A 161 -5.64 -2.96 -14.82
N THR A 162 -5.00 -1.92 -15.38
CA THR A 162 -5.48 -0.53 -15.35
C THR A 162 -5.60 0.07 -13.93
N GLY A 163 -4.93 -0.53 -12.94
CA GLY A 163 -4.85 0.01 -11.59
C GLY A 163 -3.98 1.26 -11.51
N ILE A 164 -4.19 2.08 -10.47
CA ILE A 164 -3.35 3.22 -10.12
C ILE A 164 -2.82 3.01 -8.71
N ALA A 165 -1.51 2.85 -8.57
CA ALA A 165 -0.85 2.59 -7.30
C ALA A 165 0.11 3.73 -6.97
N VAL A 166 0.03 4.25 -5.75
CA VAL A 166 0.92 5.31 -5.26
C VAL A 166 1.49 4.90 -3.92
N CYS A 167 2.80 4.93 -3.80
CA CYS A 167 3.54 4.78 -2.55
C CYS A 167 4.40 6.02 -2.36
N ILE A 168 4.28 6.66 -1.21
CA ILE A 168 5.09 7.82 -0.83
C ILE A 168 5.72 7.52 0.51
N ASP A 169 7.04 7.64 0.57
CA ASP A 169 7.79 7.66 1.82
C ASP A 169 8.31 9.09 2.04
N GLY A 170 7.97 9.67 3.19
CA GLY A 170 8.29 11.04 3.55
C GLY A 170 9.74 11.24 3.93
N GLY A 171 10.42 10.16 4.32
CA GLY A 171 11.85 10.06 4.22
C GLY A 171 12.55 9.31 5.32
N GLY A 172 13.66 8.69 4.95
CA GLY A 172 14.44 7.84 5.83
C GLY A 172 15.77 7.49 5.23
N SER A 173 16.32 6.38 5.73
CA SER A 173 17.15 5.46 4.97
C SER A 173 16.43 4.11 4.86
N ASP A 174 15.77 3.88 3.73
CA ASP A 174 14.70 2.91 3.61
C ASP A 174 15.12 1.65 2.85
N THR A 175 14.48 0.54 3.18
CA THR A 175 14.74 -0.76 2.56
C THR A 175 13.51 -1.31 1.87
N TYR A 176 13.56 -1.34 0.54
CA TYR A 176 12.50 -1.85 -0.30
C TYR A 176 12.83 -3.21 -0.89
N LYS A 177 12.47 -4.25 -0.13
CA LYS A 177 12.56 -5.67 -0.48
C LYS A 177 11.24 -6.15 -1.06
N THR A 178 11.12 -6.07 -2.39
CA THR A 178 9.88 -6.39 -3.10
C THR A 178 10.04 -7.50 -4.13
N GLY A 179 8.90 -8.01 -4.58
CA GLY A 179 8.83 -8.88 -5.75
C GLY A 179 8.81 -8.11 -7.08
N LYS A 180 8.20 -8.73 -8.10
CA LYS A 180 8.07 -8.19 -9.46
C LYS A 180 7.05 -7.07 -9.54
N GLU A 181 7.14 -6.24 -10.59
CA GLU A 181 6.19 -5.17 -10.89
C GLU A 181 5.93 -4.21 -9.71
N SER A 182 6.97 -3.96 -8.93
CA SER A 182 6.94 -3.23 -7.65
C SER A 182 7.73 -1.92 -7.76
N GLN A 183 7.77 -1.11 -6.68
CA GLN A 183 8.55 0.13 -6.58
C GLN A 183 8.18 1.18 -7.65
N GLY A 184 6.88 1.41 -7.80
CA GLY A 184 6.35 2.27 -8.86
C GLY A 184 6.39 1.63 -10.26
N GLY A 185 6.41 0.30 -10.34
CA GLY A 185 6.37 -0.48 -11.57
C GLY A 185 4.96 -0.93 -11.95
N THR A 186 4.80 -1.51 -13.14
CA THR A 186 3.49 -2.05 -13.56
C THR A 186 3.53 -3.40 -14.23
N GLY A 187 2.51 -4.21 -13.94
CA GLY A 187 2.23 -5.46 -14.62
C GLY A 187 1.31 -5.33 -15.84
N SER A 188 0.92 -6.48 -16.38
CA SER A 188 0.09 -6.59 -17.57
C SER A 188 -1.34 -6.02 -17.35
N SER A 189 -1.95 -5.59 -18.45
CA SER A 189 -3.38 -5.29 -18.55
C SER A 189 -3.99 -6.23 -19.58
N GLU A 190 -4.33 -7.43 -19.14
CA GLU A 190 -4.70 -8.56 -20.01
C GLU A 190 -6.17 -8.55 -20.38
N TYR A 191 -7.02 -8.02 -19.51
CA TYR A 191 -8.47 -7.94 -19.71
C TYR A 191 -9.01 -6.51 -19.65
N HIS A 192 -8.11 -5.52 -19.69
CA HIS A 192 -8.43 -4.11 -19.87
C HIS A 192 -7.62 -3.52 -21.02
N ASP A 193 -8.13 -2.45 -21.63
CA ASP A 193 -7.56 -1.83 -22.82
C ASP A 193 -6.62 -0.64 -22.53
N LYS A 194 -6.40 -0.33 -21.24
CA LYS A 194 -5.61 0.82 -20.78
C LYS A 194 -4.44 0.39 -19.90
N PRO A 195 -3.32 1.13 -19.93
CA PRO A 195 -2.20 0.84 -19.04
C PRO A 195 -2.56 1.10 -17.58
N SER A 196 -1.78 0.48 -16.68
CA SER A 196 -1.75 0.80 -15.25
C SER A 196 -0.80 1.98 -15.01
N ILE A 197 -0.90 2.59 -13.82
CA ILE A 197 0.05 3.62 -13.36
C ILE A 197 0.63 3.15 -12.03
N GLY A 198 1.94 2.95 -11.97
CA GLY A 198 2.69 2.72 -10.73
C GLY A 198 3.50 3.95 -10.34
N VAL A 199 3.44 4.34 -9.07
CA VAL A 199 4.18 5.49 -8.54
C VAL A 199 4.87 5.11 -7.23
N LEU A 200 6.18 5.35 -7.17
CA LEU A 200 6.93 5.43 -5.92
C LEU A 200 7.61 6.79 -5.83
N ILE A 201 7.43 7.47 -4.70
CA ILE A 201 8.11 8.72 -4.37
C ILE A 201 8.73 8.54 -2.99
N ASP A 202 10.04 8.43 -2.96
CA ASP A 202 10.84 8.52 -1.75
C ASP A 202 11.35 9.96 -1.60
N LEU A 203 10.98 10.61 -0.51
CA LEU A 203 11.37 11.99 -0.18
C LEU A 203 12.49 12.07 0.86
N GLY A 204 13.04 10.91 1.23
CA GLY A 204 14.22 10.74 2.04
C GLY A 204 15.44 11.44 1.46
N GLY A 205 16.36 11.77 2.35
CA GLY A 205 17.71 12.21 2.01
C GLY A 205 18.76 11.20 2.43
N GLY A 206 18.33 10.02 2.89
CA GLY A 206 19.19 8.96 3.39
C GLY A 206 19.79 8.13 2.28
N THR A 207 20.17 6.90 2.64
CA THR A 207 20.73 5.93 1.70
C THR A 207 19.81 4.73 1.65
N ASP A 208 19.20 4.54 0.49
CA ASP A 208 18.08 3.63 0.33
C ASP A 208 18.53 2.37 -0.41
N THR A 209 17.76 1.30 -0.25
CA THR A 209 17.99 0.06 -0.98
C THR A 209 16.74 -0.41 -1.68
N TYR A 210 16.89 -0.74 -2.96
CA TYR A 210 15.78 -1.12 -3.81
C TYR A 210 16.01 -2.48 -4.45
N SER A 211 14.96 -3.29 -4.53
CA SER A 211 15.03 -4.60 -5.22
C SER A 211 15.02 -4.47 -6.73
N ALA A 212 14.42 -3.40 -7.27
CA ALA A 212 14.37 -3.16 -8.71
C ALA A 212 15.68 -2.49 -9.19
N GLU A 213 16.34 -3.12 -10.17
CA GLU A 213 17.70 -2.74 -10.63
C GLU A 213 17.84 -1.31 -11.16
N GLU A 214 16.75 -0.70 -11.63
CA GLU A 214 16.74 0.67 -12.19
C GLU A 214 16.38 1.75 -11.15
N ARG A 215 16.41 1.40 -9.85
CA ARG A 215 16.11 2.31 -8.73
C ARG A 215 17.35 2.57 -7.89
N GLY A 216 17.41 3.74 -7.28
CA GLY A 216 18.52 4.13 -6.41
C GLY A 216 18.45 5.59 -6.02
N ASP A 217 19.26 5.95 -5.03
CA ASP A 217 19.32 7.28 -4.44
C ASP A 217 19.41 8.38 -5.50
N ASN A 218 18.65 9.46 -5.28
CA ASN A 218 18.66 10.66 -6.12
C ASN A 218 18.30 10.39 -7.60
N THR A 219 17.49 9.36 -7.87
CA THR A 219 17.09 8.97 -9.22
C THR A 219 15.65 9.36 -9.52
N VAL A 220 15.44 9.91 -10.73
CA VAL A 220 14.11 10.19 -11.26
C VAL A 220 13.91 9.40 -12.54
N ARG A 221 12.85 8.57 -12.58
CA ARG A 221 12.46 7.79 -13.75
C ARG A 221 10.96 7.96 -13.99
N ALA A 222 10.60 8.42 -15.18
CA ALA A 222 9.23 8.49 -15.63
C ALA A 222 9.13 7.82 -17.00
N ALA A 223 8.39 6.72 -17.08
CA ALA A 223 8.01 6.10 -18.34
C ALA A 223 6.62 6.62 -18.71
N THR A 224 6.40 6.99 -19.98
CA THR A 224 5.20 7.69 -20.42
C THR A 224 3.91 6.99 -19.99
N GLY A 225 3.28 7.48 -18.92
CA GLY A 225 1.94 7.08 -18.46
C GLY A 225 1.84 5.71 -17.78
N VAL A 226 2.96 5.08 -17.41
CA VAL A 226 2.95 3.73 -16.84
C VAL A 226 3.71 3.68 -15.51
N GLU A 227 4.84 4.37 -15.38
CA GLU A 227 5.69 4.26 -14.20
C GLU A 227 6.26 5.63 -13.81
N VAL A 228 6.20 5.95 -12.52
CA VAL A 228 6.88 7.10 -11.92
C VAL A 228 7.68 6.59 -10.73
N PHE A 229 8.97 6.90 -10.72
CA PHE A 229 9.85 6.70 -9.59
C PHE A 229 10.61 7.97 -9.35
N VAL A 230 10.59 8.41 -8.10
CA VAL A 230 11.37 9.54 -7.62
C VAL A 230 11.98 9.10 -6.32
N ASP A 231 13.30 9.21 -6.24
CA ASP A 231 14.03 9.27 -4.98
C ASP A 231 14.72 10.63 -4.98
N ALA A 232 14.26 11.52 -4.11
CA ALA A 232 14.82 12.84 -3.92
C ALA A 232 14.21 13.52 -2.71
N THR A 233 15.04 14.21 -1.92
CA THR A 233 14.57 15.14 -0.86
C THR A 233 13.35 15.97 -1.28
N GLU A 234 12.41 16.20 -0.35
CA GLU A 234 11.20 17.02 -0.58
C GLU A 234 11.49 18.35 -1.30
N LYS A 235 12.56 19.05 -0.89
CA LYS A 235 13.01 20.30 -1.51
C LYS A 235 13.41 20.15 -2.97
N THR A 236 14.02 19.02 -3.32
CA THR A 236 14.42 18.71 -4.70
C THR A 236 13.21 18.30 -5.52
N PHE A 237 12.31 17.50 -4.95
CA PHE A 237 11.03 17.15 -5.58
C PHE A 237 10.19 18.39 -5.92
N ALA A 238 10.05 19.34 -5.01
CA ALA A 238 9.34 20.60 -5.26
C ALA A 238 9.92 21.38 -6.46
N LYS A 239 11.24 21.35 -6.65
CA LYS A 239 11.88 21.95 -7.83
C LYS A 239 11.63 21.16 -9.11
N LEU A 240 11.59 19.82 -9.04
CA LEU A 240 11.28 18.96 -10.18
C LEU A 240 9.86 19.23 -10.71
N LEU A 241 8.88 19.37 -9.82
CA LEU A 241 7.49 19.73 -10.18
C LEU A 241 7.40 21.09 -10.90
N ALA A 242 8.27 22.04 -10.55
CA ALA A 242 8.34 23.34 -11.22
C ALA A 242 9.04 23.29 -12.59
N SER A 243 9.75 22.21 -12.91
CA SER A 243 10.52 22.05 -14.13
C SER A 243 9.66 21.65 -15.34
N LYS A 244 10.23 21.73 -16.54
CA LYS A 244 9.60 21.20 -17.77
C LYS A 244 9.70 19.68 -17.91
N PHE A 245 10.45 19.01 -17.02
CA PHE A 245 10.69 17.57 -17.12
C PHE A 245 9.42 16.74 -16.84
N LEU A 246 8.55 17.25 -15.96
CA LEU A 246 7.28 16.61 -15.58
C LEU A 246 6.03 17.25 -16.23
N ARG A 247 6.20 18.15 -17.21
CA ARG A 247 5.10 18.87 -17.88
C ARG A 247 4.86 18.39 -19.30
#